data_AF-A0A2V5MRB8-F1
#
_entry.id   AF-A0A2V5MRB8-F1
#
_cell.length_a   1.000
_cell.length_b   1.000
_cell.length_c   1.000
_cell.angle_alpha   90.00
_cell.angle_beta   90.00
_cell.angle_gamma   90.00
#
_symmetry.space_group_name_H-M   'P 1'
#
loop_
_entity.id
_entity.type
_entity.pdbx_description
1 polymer ?
#
loop_
_entity_poly.entity_id
_entity_poly.type
_entity_poly.pdbx_seq_one_letter_code
_entity_poly.pdbx_strand_id
1 'polypeptide(L)'
;FLTEGAYASGDLDMCHTTAATLPIRDRQEVMGLLGAQGGPRNWKVAGMYFDLLGPAESFARTPYRRVEGPYGSVLVMKPEDLLVERVLVSVYPQENSAARECAKKFLAVILGGGIALNWDEVRRVANLPEYRNLLECEALVKQVANELKIKNPLHTD
;
A
#
# COMPACT_ATOMS: atom_id res chain seq x y z
N PHE A 1 -8.03 -3.60 -4.56
CA PHE A 1 -8.34 -3.09 -3.22
C PHE A 1 -7.33 -2.02 -2.88
N LEU A 2 -7.82 -0.93 -2.31
CA LEU A 2 -7.02 0.18 -1.77
C LEU A 2 -7.19 0.17 -0.24
N THR A 3 -6.11 0.45 0.48
CA THR A 3 -6.03 0.43 1.94
C THR A 3 -6.69 1.67 2.56
N GLU A 4 -7.08 1.59 3.83
CA GLU A 4 -7.59 2.76 4.57
C GLU A 4 -6.51 3.83 4.90
N GLY A 5 -5.26 3.61 4.50
CA GLY A 5 -4.15 4.55 4.72
C GLY A 5 -3.61 4.58 6.16
N ALA A 6 -4.12 3.73 7.07
CA ALA A 6 -3.63 3.63 8.45
C ALA A 6 -2.23 2.98 8.52
N TYR A 7 -1.48 3.32 9.59
CA TYR A 7 -0.12 2.81 9.82
C TYR A 7 -0.10 1.33 10.24
N ALA A 8 -1.12 0.89 10.98
CA ALA A 8 -1.36 -0.48 11.38
C ALA A 8 -2.82 -0.61 11.87
N SER A 9 -3.72 -1.01 10.98
CA SER A 9 -5.09 -1.47 11.30
C SER A 9 -5.07 -2.74 12.17
N GLY A 10 -3.95 -3.47 12.18
CA GLY A 10 -3.78 -4.72 12.92
C GLY A 10 -4.31 -5.95 12.17
N ASP A 11 -4.68 -5.76 10.90
CA ASP A 11 -5.06 -6.80 9.96
C ASP A 11 -3.98 -7.01 8.88
N LEU A 12 -4.16 -8.08 8.11
CA LEU A 12 -3.36 -8.43 6.95
C LEU A 12 -4.29 -8.54 5.73
N ASP A 13 -4.12 -7.63 4.79
CA ASP A 13 -4.80 -7.66 3.49
C ASP A 13 -4.06 -8.55 2.50
N MET A 14 -4.75 -9.54 1.93
CA MET A 14 -4.23 -10.37 0.86
C MET A 14 -5.10 -10.30 -0.39
N CYS A 15 -4.48 -9.94 -1.51
CA CYS A 15 -5.12 -9.79 -2.81
C CYS A 15 -4.55 -10.76 -3.83
N HIS A 16 -5.32 -11.03 -4.89
CA HIS A 16 -4.83 -11.79 -6.04
C HIS A 16 -4.05 -10.87 -7.00
N THR A 17 -2.84 -11.27 -7.42
CA THR A 17 -2.05 -10.52 -8.41
C THR A 17 -2.34 -10.92 -9.86
N THR A 18 -3.19 -11.92 -10.07
CA THR A 18 -3.61 -12.41 -11.38
C THR A 18 -5.12 -12.28 -11.52
N ALA A 19 -5.64 -12.49 -12.74
CA ALA A 19 -7.08 -12.55 -12.99
C ALA A 19 -7.76 -13.80 -12.37
N ALA A 20 -7.01 -14.64 -11.67
CA ALA A 20 -7.56 -15.80 -10.97
C ALA A 20 -8.49 -15.34 -9.84
N THR A 21 -9.68 -15.90 -9.81
CA THR A 21 -10.60 -15.75 -8.69
C THR A 21 -10.50 -16.98 -7.79
N LEU A 22 -10.51 -16.77 -6.47
CA LEU A 22 -10.72 -17.85 -5.51
C LEU A 22 -12.20 -17.91 -5.15
N PRO A 23 -12.95 -18.95 -5.54
CA PRO A 23 -14.37 -19.11 -5.19
C PRO A 23 -14.59 -19.08 -3.69
N ILE A 24 -15.73 -18.53 -3.23
CA ILE A 24 -16.04 -18.38 -1.80
C ILE A 24 -15.92 -19.72 -1.05
N ARG A 25 -16.38 -20.82 -1.64
CA ARG A 25 -16.29 -22.15 -1.02
C ARG A 25 -14.84 -22.57 -0.75
N ASP A 26 -13.94 -22.31 -1.69
CA ASP A 26 -12.53 -22.66 -1.56
C ASP A 26 -11.85 -21.80 -0.49
N ARG A 27 -12.24 -20.52 -0.39
CA ARG A 27 -11.79 -19.65 0.73
C ARG A 27 -12.19 -20.25 2.06
N GLN A 28 -13.45 -20.67 2.21
CA GLN A 28 -13.95 -21.28 3.45
C GLN A 28 -13.23 -22.59 3.78
N GLU A 29 -12.94 -23.41 2.77
CA GLU A 29 -12.22 -24.67 2.96
C GLU A 29 -10.80 -24.42 3.50
N VAL A 30 -10.03 -23.54 2.83
CA VAL A 30 -8.67 -23.17 3.26
C VAL A 30 -8.70 -22.54 4.65
N MET A 31 -9.63 -21.63 4.92
CA MET A 31 -9.75 -20.98 6.22
C MET A 31 -10.17 -21.97 7.32
N GLY A 32 -11.02 -22.95 7.00
CA GLY A 32 -11.35 -24.05 7.90
C GLY A 32 -10.15 -24.92 8.27
N LEU A 33 -9.29 -25.23 7.30
CA LEU A 33 -8.03 -25.96 7.54
C LEU A 33 -7.07 -25.19 8.45
N LEU A 34 -7.12 -23.85 8.42
CA LEU A 34 -6.32 -22.97 9.28
C LEU A 34 -6.95 -22.73 10.66
N GLY A 35 -8.13 -23.32 10.95
CA GLY A 35 -8.86 -23.08 12.19
C GLY A 35 -9.35 -21.63 12.33
N ALA A 36 -9.58 -20.94 11.22
CA ALA A 36 -10.00 -19.55 11.19
C ALA A 36 -11.42 -19.37 11.76
N GLN A 37 -11.70 -18.18 12.29
CA GLN A 37 -13.03 -17.76 12.74
C GLN A 37 -13.56 -16.61 11.88
N GLY A 38 -14.88 -16.51 11.68
CA GLY A 38 -15.50 -15.43 10.89
C GLY A 38 -15.84 -15.83 9.45
N GLY A 39 -15.62 -14.93 8.50
CA GLY A 39 -15.80 -15.15 7.06
C GLY A 39 -16.90 -14.31 6.38
N PRO A 40 -17.05 -14.41 5.04
CA PRO A 40 -16.14 -15.07 4.10
C PRO A 40 -15.01 -14.17 3.58
N ARG A 41 -15.01 -12.88 3.96
CA ARG A 41 -14.04 -11.87 3.47
C ARG A 41 -13.00 -11.50 4.53
N ASN A 42 -13.44 -11.33 5.77
CA ASN A 42 -12.61 -11.06 6.93
C ASN A 42 -12.60 -12.30 7.84
N TRP A 43 -11.40 -12.75 8.19
CA TRP A 43 -11.15 -13.94 9.00
C TRP A 43 -10.24 -13.59 10.17
N LYS A 44 -10.39 -14.31 11.28
CA LYS A 44 -9.41 -14.28 12.37
C LYS A 44 -8.61 -15.57 12.36
N VAL A 45 -7.31 -15.46 12.14
CA VAL A 45 -6.36 -16.59 12.06
C VAL A 45 -5.22 -16.32 13.04
N ALA A 46 -4.95 -17.25 13.95
CA ALA A 46 -3.90 -17.13 14.97
C ALA A 46 -3.91 -15.78 15.75
N GLY A 47 -5.10 -15.23 15.99
CA GLY A 47 -5.28 -13.96 16.70
C GLY A 47 -5.22 -12.69 15.85
N MET A 48 -4.82 -12.78 14.58
CA MET A 48 -4.73 -11.67 13.63
C MET A 48 -5.94 -11.65 12.69
N TYR A 49 -6.40 -10.45 12.33
CA TYR A 49 -7.41 -10.28 11.29
C TYR A 49 -6.76 -10.41 9.91
N PHE A 50 -7.44 -11.12 9.02
CA PHE A 50 -6.96 -11.48 7.70
C PHE A 50 -8.06 -11.28 6.68
N ASP A 51 -7.83 -10.38 5.74
CA ASP A 51 -8.77 -10.05 4.67
C ASP A 51 -8.34 -10.70 3.36
N LEU A 52 -9.16 -11.63 2.86
CA LEU A 52 -8.93 -12.26 1.56
C LEU A 52 -9.78 -11.58 0.49
N LEU A 53 -9.13 -10.67 -0.21
CA LEU A 53 -9.77 -9.68 -1.05
C LEU A 53 -9.78 -10.10 -2.53
N GLY A 54 -10.27 -9.19 -3.38
CA GLY A 54 -10.28 -9.38 -4.82
C GLY A 54 -8.88 -9.21 -5.45
N PRO A 55 -8.82 -8.96 -6.77
CA PRO A 55 -7.60 -8.56 -7.44
C PRO A 55 -6.97 -7.32 -6.78
N ALA A 56 -5.64 -7.30 -6.74
CA ALA A 56 -4.87 -6.14 -6.32
C ALA A 56 -5.09 -5.02 -7.35
N GLU A 57 -5.54 -3.85 -6.89
CA GLU A 57 -5.69 -2.67 -7.74
C GLU A 57 -4.36 -1.93 -7.70
N SER A 58 -3.66 -1.92 -8.82
CA SER A 58 -2.34 -1.34 -8.94
C SER A 58 -2.24 -0.67 -10.30
N PHE A 59 -1.82 0.58 -10.29
CA PHE A 59 -1.61 1.35 -11.52
C PHE A 59 -0.13 1.50 -11.83
N ALA A 60 0.75 1.20 -10.87
CA ALA A 60 2.18 1.17 -11.11
C ALA A 60 2.58 0.02 -12.04
N ARG A 61 3.57 0.26 -12.89
CA ARG A 61 4.18 -0.66 -13.86
C ARG A 61 5.43 -1.34 -13.29
N THR A 62 5.90 -0.91 -12.12
CA THR A 62 6.95 -1.61 -11.38
C THR A 62 6.50 -3.05 -11.04
N PRO A 63 7.42 -4.01 -10.92
CA PRO A 63 7.07 -5.35 -10.49
C PRO A 63 6.68 -5.37 -9.00
N TYR A 64 5.84 -6.32 -8.61
CA TYR A 64 5.66 -6.65 -7.18
C TYR A 64 6.97 -7.11 -6.58
N ARG A 65 7.23 -6.72 -5.32
CA ARG A 65 8.44 -7.15 -4.61
C ARG A 65 8.20 -8.50 -3.98
N ARG A 66 9.19 -9.39 -4.13
CA ARG A 66 9.18 -10.68 -3.45
C ARG A 66 9.93 -10.58 -2.14
N VAL A 67 9.31 -11.06 -1.06
CA VAL A 67 9.92 -11.20 0.25
C VAL A 67 9.91 -12.68 0.60
N GLU A 68 11.06 -13.21 0.99
CA GLU A 68 11.19 -14.60 1.43
C GLU A 68 10.80 -14.73 2.90
N GLY A 69 9.89 -15.65 3.19
CA GLY A 69 9.49 -16.03 4.54
C GLY A 69 9.80 -17.49 4.85
N PRO A 70 9.70 -17.91 6.12
CA PRO A 70 10.00 -19.29 6.53
C PRO A 70 9.14 -20.36 5.84
N TYR A 71 7.95 -19.98 5.36
CA TYR A 71 6.97 -20.87 4.73
C TYR A 71 6.79 -20.59 3.23
N GLY A 72 7.74 -19.86 2.63
CA GLY A 72 7.73 -19.49 1.23
C GLY A 72 7.70 -17.99 1.01
N SER A 73 7.76 -17.62 -0.26
CA SER A 73 7.82 -16.23 -0.69
C SER A 73 6.44 -15.59 -0.75
N VAL A 74 6.34 -14.31 -0.38
CA VAL A 74 5.15 -13.48 -0.56
C VAL A 74 5.44 -12.31 -1.49
N LEU A 75 4.42 -11.87 -2.22
CA LEU A 75 4.46 -10.65 -3.00
C LEU A 75 3.91 -9.49 -2.17
N VAL A 76 4.68 -8.41 -2.07
CA VAL A 76 4.31 -7.18 -1.36
C VAL A 76 3.90 -6.12 -2.38
N MET A 77 2.89 -5.34 -2.01
CA MET A 77 2.35 -4.26 -2.83
C MET A 77 3.42 -3.25 -3.25
N LYS A 78 3.23 -2.66 -4.43
CA LYS A 78 4.18 -1.74 -5.04
C LYS A 78 4.21 -0.41 -4.26
N PRO A 79 5.37 0.05 -3.79
CA PRO A 79 5.42 1.23 -2.93
C PRO A 79 5.05 2.53 -3.65
N GLU A 80 5.12 2.56 -4.98
CA GLU A 80 4.67 3.70 -5.78
C GLU A 80 3.15 3.92 -5.63
N ASP A 81 2.33 2.86 -5.83
CA ASP A 81 0.88 2.93 -5.59
C ASP A 81 0.60 3.27 -4.10
N LEU A 82 1.29 2.59 -3.18
CA LEU A 82 1.09 2.79 -1.73
C LEU A 82 1.36 4.22 -1.27
N LEU A 83 2.36 4.89 -1.85
CA LEU A 83 2.68 6.28 -1.52
C LEU A 83 1.60 7.22 -2.07
N VAL A 84 1.31 7.10 -3.37
CA VAL A 84 0.36 7.99 -4.05
C VAL A 84 -1.01 7.89 -3.41
N GLU A 85 -1.47 6.68 -3.10
CA GLU A 85 -2.74 6.42 -2.42
C GLU A 85 -2.76 7.02 -1.00
N ARG A 86 -1.71 6.84 -0.20
CA ARG A 86 -1.64 7.41 1.16
C ARG A 86 -1.69 8.93 1.16
N VAL A 87 -1.04 9.55 0.18
CA VAL A 87 -1.13 11.01 0.02
C VAL A 87 -2.56 11.41 -0.33
N LEU A 88 -3.22 10.71 -1.27
CA LEU A 88 -4.60 10.99 -1.65
C LEU A 88 -5.56 10.88 -0.44
N VAL A 89 -5.47 9.77 0.31
CA VAL A 89 -6.32 9.52 1.49
C VAL A 89 -6.09 10.58 2.59
N SER A 90 -4.94 11.24 2.61
CA SER A 90 -4.66 12.31 3.56
C SER A 90 -5.35 13.65 3.27
N VAL A 91 -5.86 13.84 2.04
CA VAL A 91 -6.42 15.13 1.59
C VAL A 91 -7.84 15.02 1.03
N TYR A 92 -8.26 13.83 0.58
CA TYR A 92 -9.54 13.63 -0.10
C TYR A 92 -10.32 12.43 0.50
N PRO A 93 -11.67 12.50 0.62
CA PRO A 93 -12.56 13.63 0.28
C PRO A 93 -12.48 14.80 1.25
N GLN A 94 -11.80 14.61 2.38
CA GLN A 94 -11.54 15.63 3.39
C GLN A 94 -10.14 15.41 3.95
N GLU A 95 -9.57 16.43 4.57
CA GLU A 95 -8.27 16.31 5.22
C GLU A 95 -8.30 15.27 6.34
N ASN A 96 -7.27 14.43 6.38
CA ASN A 96 -7.08 13.41 7.39
C ASN A 96 -5.65 13.48 7.94
N SER A 97 -5.51 14.11 9.10
CA SER A 97 -4.20 14.31 9.76
C SER A 97 -3.51 13.00 10.13
N ALA A 98 -4.26 11.96 10.54
CA ALA A 98 -3.70 10.66 10.87
C ALA A 98 -3.11 9.97 9.64
N ALA A 99 -3.84 9.99 8.51
CA ALA A 99 -3.34 9.47 7.23
C ALA A 99 -2.14 10.29 6.72
N ARG A 100 -2.15 11.61 6.91
CA ARG A 100 -1.01 12.48 6.57
C ARG A 100 0.24 12.09 7.36
N GLU A 101 0.14 11.90 8.67
CA GLU A 101 1.28 11.47 9.50
C GLU A 101 1.77 10.06 9.12
N CYS A 102 0.87 9.15 8.75
CA CYS A 102 1.24 7.86 8.19
C CYS A 102 2.04 8.00 6.89
N ALA A 103 1.56 8.83 5.95
CA ALA A 103 2.25 9.12 4.69
C ALA A 103 3.64 9.74 4.94
N LYS A 104 3.78 10.66 5.91
CA LYS A 104 5.07 11.26 6.31
C LYS A 104 6.05 10.21 6.82
N LYS A 105 5.62 9.29 7.70
CA LYS A 105 6.47 8.22 8.23
C LYS A 105 6.93 7.28 7.11
N PHE A 106 6.02 6.91 6.21
CA PHE A 106 6.35 6.07 5.07
C PHE A 106 7.37 6.75 4.14
N LEU A 107 7.15 8.03 3.83
CA LEU A 107 8.10 8.84 3.08
C LEU A 107 9.46 8.93 3.76
N ALA A 108 9.52 9.09 5.08
CA ALA A 108 10.78 9.15 5.80
C ALA A 108 11.60 7.86 5.64
N VAL A 109 10.94 6.70 5.65
CA VAL A 109 11.60 5.40 5.41
C VAL A 109 12.11 5.28 3.97
N ILE A 110 11.28 5.66 3.00
CA ILE A 110 11.66 5.69 1.57
C ILE A 110 12.87 6.58 1.35
N LEU A 111 12.80 7.82 1.83
CA LEU A 111 13.82 8.84 1.66
C LEU A 111 15.12 8.51 2.42
N GLY A 112 15.00 7.80 3.54
CA GLY A 112 16.14 7.22 4.27
C GLY A 112 16.76 5.99 3.61
N GLY A 113 16.23 5.55 2.45
CA GLY A 113 16.76 4.40 1.70
C GLY A 113 16.30 3.03 2.20
N GLY A 114 15.39 2.98 3.18
CA GLY A 114 14.87 1.72 3.71
C GLY A 114 13.96 0.98 2.72
N ILE A 115 13.34 1.71 1.79
CA ILE A 115 12.49 1.17 0.74
C ILE A 115 12.88 1.87 -0.56
N ALA A 116 13.43 1.12 -1.52
CA ALA A 116 13.66 1.65 -2.87
C ALA A 116 12.34 2.16 -3.46
N LEU A 117 12.37 3.21 -4.28
CA LEU A 117 11.17 3.75 -4.92
C LEU A 117 11.52 4.30 -6.29
N ASN A 118 10.71 4.00 -7.30
CA ASN A 118 10.86 4.60 -8.62
C ASN A 118 10.08 5.91 -8.68
N TRP A 119 10.80 7.04 -8.58
CA TRP A 119 10.20 8.38 -8.54
C TRP A 119 9.55 8.81 -9.86
N ASP A 120 10.06 8.36 -11.01
CA ASP A 120 9.41 8.60 -12.31
C ASP A 120 8.06 7.89 -12.37
N GLU A 121 8.00 6.69 -11.80
CA GLU A 121 6.76 5.94 -11.71
C GLU A 121 5.78 6.56 -10.71
N VAL A 122 6.25 7.07 -9.57
CA VAL A 122 5.42 7.87 -8.64
C VAL A 122 4.81 9.06 -9.37
N ARG A 123 5.63 9.83 -10.10
CA ARG A 123 5.16 10.97 -10.90
C ARG A 123 4.11 10.53 -11.91
N ARG A 124 4.35 9.42 -12.62
CA ARG A 124 3.40 8.90 -13.61
C ARG A 124 2.08 8.50 -12.96
N VAL A 125 2.12 7.73 -11.88
CA VAL A 125 0.94 7.21 -11.18
C VAL A 125 0.13 8.34 -10.54
N ALA A 126 0.78 9.31 -9.88
CA ALA A 126 0.10 10.46 -9.28
C ALA A 126 -0.60 11.38 -10.30
N ASN A 127 -0.16 11.35 -11.58
CA ASN A 127 -0.81 12.06 -12.68
C ASN A 127 -1.97 11.30 -13.32
N LEU A 128 -2.16 10.01 -13.01
CA LEU A 128 -3.24 9.22 -13.61
C LEU A 128 -4.62 9.69 -13.13
N PRO A 129 -5.68 9.55 -13.95
CA PRO A 129 -7.06 9.92 -13.60
C PRO A 129 -7.57 9.34 -12.27
N GLU A 130 -7.08 8.15 -11.91
CA GLU A 130 -7.46 7.40 -10.71
C GLU A 130 -6.95 8.04 -9.42
N TYR A 131 -5.86 8.81 -9.48
CA TYR A 131 -5.28 9.48 -8.32
C TYR A 131 -5.32 11.02 -8.42
N ARG A 132 -4.79 11.60 -9.50
CA ARG A 132 -4.75 13.05 -9.77
C ARG A 132 -4.29 13.91 -8.59
N ASN A 133 -3.22 13.50 -7.92
CA ASN A 133 -2.72 14.13 -6.68
C ASN A 133 -1.21 14.39 -6.70
N LEU A 134 -0.64 14.66 -7.88
CA LEU A 134 0.80 14.93 -8.02
C LEU A 134 1.26 16.10 -7.16
N LEU A 135 0.50 17.21 -7.13
CA LEU A 135 0.89 18.41 -6.40
C LEU A 135 1.00 18.14 -4.90
N GLU A 136 0.09 17.35 -4.35
CA GLU A 136 0.08 16.93 -2.96
C GLU A 136 1.26 15.98 -2.67
N CYS A 137 1.58 15.09 -3.60
CA CYS A 137 2.76 14.23 -3.49
C CYS A 137 4.05 15.06 -3.47
N GLU A 138 4.22 16.00 -4.40
CA GLU A 138 5.38 16.90 -4.47
C GLU A 138 5.52 17.76 -3.22
N ALA A 139 4.41 18.31 -2.73
CA ALA A 139 4.38 19.11 -1.50
C ALA A 139 4.79 18.29 -0.28
N LEU A 140 4.25 17.08 -0.11
CA LEU A 140 4.57 16.24 1.04
C LEU A 140 6.01 15.70 0.98
N VAL A 141 6.48 15.28 -0.20
CA VAL A 141 7.87 14.84 -0.39
C VAL A 141 8.83 15.98 -0.10
N LYS A 142 8.54 17.20 -0.58
CA LYS A 142 9.33 18.40 -0.27
C LYS A 142 9.39 18.66 1.23
N GLN A 143 8.24 18.58 1.90
CA GLN A 143 8.16 18.76 3.35
C GLN A 143 9.07 17.77 4.09
N VAL A 144 8.92 16.46 3.81
CA VAL A 144 9.70 15.42 4.50
C VAL A 144 11.19 15.50 4.14
N ALA A 145 11.53 15.77 2.87
CA ALA A 145 12.92 15.95 2.45
C ALA A 145 13.60 17.12 3.18
N ASN A 146 12.88 18.23 3.38
CA ASN A 146 13.38 19.37 4.17
C ASN A 146 13.57 18.99 5.64
N GLU A 147 12.60 18.29 6.25
CA GLU A 147 12.70 17.81 7.64
C GLU A 147 13.92 16.88 7.82
N LEU A 148 14.24 16.05 6.82
CA LEU A 148 15.38 15.14 6.80
C LEU A 148 16.70 15.76 6.29
N LYS A 149 16.66 17.02 5.79
CA LYS A 149 17.81 17.73 5.20
C LYS A 149 18.45 17.00 4.01
N ILE A 150 17.64 16.49 3.10
CA ILE A 150 18.09 15.78 1.88
C ILE A 150 17.51 16.45 0.61
N LYS A 151 18.08 16.13 -0.57
CA LYS A 151 17.53 16.62 -1.86
C LYS A 151 16.15 16.01 -2.10
N ASN A 152 15.18 16.84 -2.49
CA ASN A 152 13.86 16.38 -2.91
C ASN A 152 13.96 15.62 -4.26
N PRO A 153 13.61 14.32 -4.32
CA PRO A 153 13.71 13.53 -5.55
C PRO A 153 12.61 13.80 -6.58
N LEU A 154 11.51 14.45 -6.20
CA LEU A 154 10.45 14.89 -7.13
C LEU A 154 10.64 16.33 -7.63
N HIS A 155 11.71 17.02 -7.23
CA HIS A 155 12.01 18.33 -7.78
C HIS A 155 12.69 18.16 -9.16
N THR A 156 12.05 18.63 -10.22
CA THR A 156 12.76 18.91 -11.49
C THR A 156 13.59 20.18 -11.30
N ASP A 157 14.89 20.11 -11.58
CA ASP A 157 15.74 21.29 -11.65
C ASP A 157 15.21 22.29 -12.72
#